data_AF-A0A3A5H952-F1
#
_entry.id   AF-A0A3A5H952-F1
#
_cell.length_a   1.000
_cell.length_b   1.000
_cell.length_c   1.000
_cell.angle_alpha   90.00
_cell.angle_beta   90.00
_cell.angle_gamma   90.00
#
_symmetry.space_group_name_H-M   'P 1'
#
loop_
_entity.id
_entity.type
_entity.pdbx_description
1 polymer ?
#
loop_
_entity_poly.entity_id
_entity_poly.type
_entity_poly.pdbx_seq_one_letter_code
_entity_poly.pdbx_strand_id
1 'polypeptide(L)'
;MLIFHIAERSRWQAAKLAGSYAQSTLGQTLEEVGFLHASRADQWEDVRARYYADVRQPLVLLVIDTDLLTAPWSEDPVTADGVETTYPHIHGPLNPSAVVEERPLTSTAPPTQSFFRLFFGEVAYRMIAALVVMVVVVVVHSVLRHETTPAIALLGTVGAAVGIILAAVALKGSFLKS
;
A
#
# COMPACT_ATOMS: atom_id res chain seq x y z
N MET A 1 -6.19 23.46 -25.61
CA MET A 1 -5.36 23.77 -24.40
C MET A 1 -5.01 22.47 -23.70
N LEU A 2 -3.86 22.38 -23.02
CA LEU A 2 -3.52 21.19 -22.22
C LEU A 2 -3.95 21.36 -20.76
N ILE A 3 -4.71 20.39 -20.25
CA ILE A 3 -5.10 20.26 -18.85
C ILE A 3 -4.66 18.89 -18.31
N PHE A 4 -4.59 18.78 -16.99
CA PHE A 4 -3.99 17.65 -16.31
C PHE A 4 -4.95 17.02 -15.32
N HIS A 5 -5.08 15.70 -15.35
CA HIS A 5 -5.90 14.95 -14.40
C HIS A 5 -5.09 13.82 -13.79
N ILE A 6 -5.15 13.67 -12.46
CA ILE A 6 -4.48 12.58 -11.75
C ILE A 6 -5.46 11.42 -11.61
N ALA A 7 -5.09 10.26 -12.15
CA ALA A 7 -5.89 9.06 -12.10
C ALA A 7 -5.14 7.91 -11.42
N GLU A 8 -5.91 6.99 -10.82
CA GLU A 8 -5.40 5.66 -10.50
C GLU A 8 -5.10 4.91 -11.79
N ARG A 9 -3.88 4.38 -11.93
CA ARG A 9 -3.44 3.70 -13.15
C ARG A 9 -4.39 2.58 -13.56
N SER A 10 -4.84 1.77 -12.60
CA SER A 10 -5.76 0.65 -12.85
C SER A 10 -7.09 1.11 -13.46
N ARG A 11 -7.68 2.18 -12.90
CA ARG A 11 -8.93 2.75 -13.40
C ARG A 11 -8.76 3.38 -14.77
N TRP A 12 -7.64 4.05 -15.00
CA TRP A 12 -7.33 4.57 -16.33
C TRP A 12 -7.18 3.46 -17.38
N GLN A 13 -6.47 2.37 -17.08
CA GLN A 13 -6.39 1.24 -18.02
C GLN A 13 -7.76 0.62 -18.30
N ALA A 14 -8.61 0.47 -17.29
CA ALA A 14 -9.97 -0.02 -17.47
C ALA A 14 -10.81 0.92 -18.37
N ALA A 15 -10.67 2.23 -18.18
CA ALA A 15 -11.36 3.22 -18.99
C ALA A 15 -10.91 3.23 -20.45
N LYS A 16 -9.63 2.96 -20.74
CA LYS A 16 -9.16 2.79 -22.12
C LYS A 16 -9.85 1.63 -22.83
N LEU A 17 -10.14 0.54 -22.11
CA LEU A 17 -10.87 -0.60 -22.65
C LEU A 17 -12.38 -0.30 -22.79
N ALA A 18 -12.95 0.42 -21.83
CA ALA A 18 -14.36 0.80 -21.84
C ALA A 18 -14.69 1.97 -22.79
N GLY A 19 -13.67 2.73 -23.24
CA GLY A 19 -13.82 3.93 -24.05
C GLY A 19 -14.31 5.16 -23.30
N SER A 20 -14.38 5.12 -21.96
CA SER A 20 -14.90 6.19 -21.13
C SER A 20 -14.34 6.14 -19.71
N TYR A 21 -13.98 7.30 -19.15
CA TYR A 21 -13.49 7.47 -17.79
C TYR A 21 -14.40 8.42 -17.00
N ALA A 22 -14.82 8.00 -15.81
CA ALA A 22 -15.84 8.70 -15.01
C ALA A 22 -15.43 8.91 -13.54
N GLN A 23 -14.13 8.97 -13.24
CA GLN A 23 -13.65 9.24 -11.88
C GLN A 23 -13.20 10.69 -11.74
N SER A 24 -13.87 11.45 -10.87
CA SER A 24 -13.66 12.89 -10.74
C SER A 24 -12.39 13.21 -9.97
N THR A 25 -12.19 12.52 -8.84
CA THR A 25 -11.02 12.68 -7.97
C THR A 25 -10.84 11.40 -7.14
N LEU A 26 -9.93 11.41 -6.16
CA LEU A 26 -9.65 10.28 -5.30
C LEU A 26 -10.92 9.83 -4.56
N GLY A 27 -11.45 8.66 -4.94
CA GLY A 27 -12.60 8.04 -4.28
C GLY A 27 -13.96 8.65 -4.63
N GLN A 28 -14.04 9.61 -5.56
CA GLN A 28 -15.31 10.22 -5.98
C GLN A 28 -15.47 10.16 -7.50
N THR A 29 -16.67 9.76 -7.92
CA THR A 29 -17.07 9.60 -9.31
C THR A 29 -17.63 10.90 -9.90
N LEU A 30 -17.74 10.93 -11.24
CA LEU A 30 -18.42 11.99 -11.96
C LEU A 30 -19.88 12.16 -11.52
N GLU A 31 -20.58 11.07 -11.19
CA GLU A 31 -21.98 11.12 -10.77
C GLU A 31 -22.16 11.80 -9.41
N GLU A 32 -21.21 11.58 -8.49
CA GLU A 32 -21.25 12.17 -7.14
C GLU A 32 -20.87 13.65 -7.14
N VAL A 33 -19.93 14.05 -8.00
CA VAL A 33 -19.38 15.42 -8.04
C VAL A 33 -20.09 16.31 -9.09
N GLY A 34 -20.48 15.73 -10.22
CA GLY A 34 -21.07 16.43 -11.37
C GLY A 34 -20.07 16.83 -12.47
N PHE A 35 -18.76 16.84 -12.17
CA PHE A 35 -17.69 17.14 -13.13
C PHE A 35 -16.40 16.39 -12.77
N LEU A 36 -15.47 16.28 -13.72
CA LEU A 36 -14.11 15.78 -13.47
C LEU A 36 -13.18 16.94 -13.11
N HIS A 37 -12.44 16.80 -12.00
CA HIS A 37 -11.43 17.78 -11.63
C HIS A 37 -10.22 17.66 -12.55
N ALA A 38 -9.81 18.77 -13.15
CA ALA A 38 -8.54 18.89 -13.83
C ALA A 38 -7.74 20.08 -13.27
N SER A 39 -6.52 20.22 -13.73
CA SER A 39 -5.57 21.23 -13.26
C SER A 39 -4.80 21.76 -14.45
N ARG A 40 -4.32 23.00 -14.35
CA ARG A 40 -3.33 23.53 -15.27
C ARG A 40 -1.93 23.02 -14.92
N ALA A 41 -0.97 23.33 -15.79
CA ALA A 41 0.43 22.93 -15.64
C ALA A 41 1.06 23.43 -14.33
N ASP A 42 0.66 24.62 -13.87
CA ASP A 42 1.11 25.28 -12.65
C ASP A 42 0.39 24.78 -11.38
N GLN A 43 -0.66 23.97 -11.50
CA GLN A 43 -1.54 23.59 -10.38
C GLN A 43 -1.42 22.12 -9.98
N TRP A 44 -1.17 21.21 -10.94
CA TRP A 44 -1.35 19.77 -10.70
C TRP A 44 -0.37 19.21 -9.65
N GLU A 45 0.82 19.78 -9.49
CA GLU A 45 1.80 19.36 -8.48
C GLU A 45 1.31 19.64 -7.06
N ASP A 46 0.71 20.82 -6.84
CA ASP A 46 0.10 21.19 -5.57
C ASP A 46 -1.12 20.34 -5.26
N VAL A 47 -1.98 20.07 -6.26
CA VAL A 47 -3.13 19.16 -6.11
C VAL A 47 -2.65 17.75 -5.73
N ARG A 48 -1.59 17.25 -6.37
CA ARG A 48 -0.98 15.96 -6.02
C ARG A 48 -0.50 15.96 -4.57
N ALA A 49 0.22 16.99 -4.16
CA ALA A 49 0.78 17.09 -2.82
C ALA A 49 -0.30 17.19 -1.73
N ARG A 50 -1.42 17.88 -2.00
CA ARG A 50 -2.50 18.06 -1.03
C ARG A 50 -3.45 16.87 -0.93
N TYR A 51 -3.86 16.29 -2.06
CA TYR A 51 -4.94 15.30 -2.09
C TYR A 51 -4.46 13.87 -2.33
N TYR A 52 -3.24 13.69 -2.87
CA TYR A 52 -2.72 12.38 -3.27
C TYR A 52 -1.44 11.96 -2.53
N ALA A 53 -1.02 12.70 -1.49
CA ALA A 53 0.22 12.42 -0.76
C ALA A 53 0.30 11.00 -0.17
N ASP A 54 -0.81 10.52 0.39
CA ASP A 54 -0.89 9.22 1.06
C ASP A 54 -1.29 8.06 0.14
N VAL A 55 -1.45 8.34 -1.16
CA VAL A 55 -1.88 7.34 -2.14
C VAL A 55 -0.71 6.40 -2.48
N ARG A 56 -0.89 5.12 -2.14
CA ARG A 56 0.12 4.08 -2.38
C ARG A 56 -0.06 3.35 -3.70
N GLN A 57 -1.28 3.30 -4.22
CA GLN A 57 -1.53 2.69 -5.53
C GLN A 57 -0.84 3.49 -6.65
N PRO A 58 -0.40 2.83 -7.74
CA PRO A 58 0.23 3.53 -8.85
C PRO A 58 -0.70 4.60 -9.45
N LEU A 59 -0.20 5.82 -9.52
CA LEU A 59 -0.89 6.95 -10.15
C LEU A 59 -0.34 7.23 -11.55
N VAL A 60 -1.16 7.88 -12.36
CA VAL A 60 -0.80 8.39 -13.69
C VAL A 60 -1.33 9.82 -13.82
N LEU A 61 -0.52 10.70 -14.37
CA LEU A 61 -0.94 12.03 -14.80
C LEU A 61 -1.38 11.92 -16.25
N LEU A 62 -2.64 12.23 -16.52
CA LEU A 62 -3.21 12.29 -17.85
C LEU A 62 -3.07 13.71 -18.36
N VAL A 63 -2.39 13.88 -19.50
CA VAL A 63 -2.32 15.14 -20.22
C VAL A 63 -3.44 15.12 -21.27
N ILE A 64 -4.40 16.02 -21.09
CA ILE A 64 -5.64 16.06 -21.87
C ILE A 64 -5.59 17.29 -22.76
N ASP A 65 -5.82 17.10 -24.06
CA ASP A 65 -6.08 18.21 -24.97
C ASP A 65 -7.57 18.54 -24.98
N THR A 66 -7.91 19.75 -24.54
CA THR A 66 -9.29 20.22 -24.45
C THR A 66 -9.99 20.25 -25.80
N ASP A 67 -9.25 20.37 -26.90
CA ASP A 67 -9.82 20.49 -28.25
C ASP A 67 -10.30 19.12 -28.78
N LEU A 68 -9.88 18.04 -28.11
CA LEU A 68 -10.26 16.65 -28.40
C LEU A 68 -11.34 16.11 -27.45
N LEU A 69 -11.80 16.92 -26.49
CA LEU A 69 -12.84 16.53 -25.55
C LEU A 69 -14.20 16.45 -26.24
N THR A 70 -14.91 15.35 -26.01
CA THR A 70 -16.32 15.22 -26.42
C THR A 70 -17.28 15.87 -25.42
N ALA A 71 -16.85 15.99 -24.16
CA ALA A 71 -17.61 16.62 -23.10
C ALA A 71 -17.29 18.13 -23.01
N PRO A 72 -18.27 18.97 -22.63
CA PRO A 72 -17.99 20.38 -22.36
C PRO A 72 -17.05 20.53 -21.17
N TRP A 73 -16.26 21.60 -21.17
CA TRP A 73 -15.36 21.94 -20.07
C TRP A 73 -15.37 23.46 -19.84
N SER A 74 -15.04 23.89 -18.63
CA SER A 74 -14.92 25.31 -18.26
C SER A 74 -13.82 25.52 -17.22
N GLU A 75 -13.37 26.76 -17.06
CA GLU A 75 -12.56 27.21 -15.92
C GLU A 75 -13.51 27.74 -14.85
N ASP A 76 -13.70 26.98 -13.79
CA ASP A 76 -14.63 27.33 -12.72
C ASP A 76 -13.88 27.91 -11.52
N PRO A 77 -14.44 28.94 -10.85
CA PRO A 77 -13.83 29.53 -9.66
C PRO A 77 -13.90 28.56 -8.47
N VAL A 78 -12.80 28.46 -7.75
CA VAL A 78 -12.63 27.71 -6.52
C VAL A 78 -11.99 28.63 -5.49
N THR A 79 -12.63 28.76 -4.34
CA THR A 79 -12.06 29.48 -3.20
C THR A 79 -11.36 28.48 -2.29
N ALA A 80 -10.04 28.55 -2.22
CA ALA A 80 -9.23 27.77 -1.29
C ALA A 80 -8.45 28.72 -0.39
N ASP A 81 -8.52 28.52 0.92
CA ASP A 81 -7.79 29.32 1.92
C ASP A 81 -8.00 30.85 1.78
N GLY A 82 -9.18 31.27 1.32
CA GLY A 82 -9.54 32.68 1.11
C GLY A 82 -8.97 33.31 -0.17
N VAL A 83 -8.29 32.53 -1.01
CA VAL A 83 -7.83 32.95 -2.34
C VAL A 83 -8.76 32.37 -3.40
N GLU A 84 -9.29 33.23 -4.26
CA GLU A 84 -9.98 32.78 -5.47
C GLU A 84 -8.97 32.41 -6.55
N THR A 85 -9.12 31.21 -7.08
CA THR A 85 -8.41 30.73 -8.27
C THR A 85 -9.43 30.01 -9.16
N THR A 86 -9.12 29.80 -10.43
CA THR A 86 -9.93 28.91 -11.28
C THR A 86 -9.27 27.56 -11.45
N TYR A 87 -10.07 26.53 -11.70
CA TYR A 87 -9.61 25.21 -12.12
C TYR A 87 -10.40 24.74 -13.35
N PRO A 88 -9.75 24.02 -14.28
CA PRO A 88 -10.47 23.37 -15.37
C PRO A 88 -11.33 22.23 -14.85
N HIS A 89 -12.61 22.22 -15.22
CA HIS A 89 -13.55 21.13 -14.95
C HIS A 89 -14.14 20.59 -16.25
N ILE A 90 -14.27 19.26 -16.34
CA ILE A 90 -14.89 18.59 -17.49
C ILE A 90 -16.28 18.11 -17.05
N HIS A 91 -17.32 18.61 -17.69
CA HIS A 91 -18.73 18.35 -17.36
C HIS A 91 -19.27 17.13 -18.09
N GLY A 92 -18.56 16.01 -17.95
CA GLY A 92 -18.90 14.75 -18.59
C GLY A 92 -17.79 13.71 -18.50
N PRO A 93 -18.04 12.47 -18.97
CA PRO A 93 -17.02 11.44 -18.99
C PRO A 93 -15.87 11.82 -19.94
N LEU A 94 -14.66 11.52 -19.52
CA LEU A 94 -13.45 11.74 -20.33
C LEU A 94 -13.34 10.63 -21.38
N ASN A 95 -13.33 11.02 -22.65
CA ASN A 95 -13.03 10.13 -23.78
C ASN A 95 -11.52 9.87 -23.85
N PRO A 96 -11.05 8.61 -23.91
CA PRO A 96 -9.61 8.33 -23.91
C PRO A 96 -8.82 8.94 -25.07
N SER A 97 -9.48 9.22 -26.20
CA SER A 97 -8.85 9.89 -27.35
C SER A 97 -8.45 11.34 -27.09
N ALA A 98 -8.97 11.98 -26.04
CA ALA A 98 -8.54 13.32 -25.62
C ALA A 98 -7.23 13.31 -24.81
N VAL A 99 -6.79 12.15 -24.32
CA VAL A 99 -5.53 12.01 -23.58
C VAL A 99 -4.39 11.84 -24.56
N VAL A 100 -3.57 12.87 -24.70
CA VAL A 100 -2.44 12.92 -25.64
C VAL A 100 -1.14 12.38 -25.04
N GLU A 101 -1.03 12.35 -23.71
CA GLU A 101 0.14 11.79 -23.01
C GLU A 101 -0.26 11.20 -21.64
N GLU A 102 0.37 10.07 -21.27
CA GLU A 102 0.22 9.42 -19.97
C GLU A 102 1.58 9.43 -19.25
N ARG A 103 1.70 10.13 -18.10
CA ARG A 103 2.94 10.16 -17.32
C ARG A 103 2.80 9.36 -16.02
N PRO A 104 3.60 8.29 -15.82
CA PRO A 104 3.69 7.62 -14.52
C PRO A 104 4.04 8.60 -13.40
N LEU A 105 3.27 8.60 -12.31
CA LEU A 105 3.63 9.33 -11.09
C LEU A 105 4.24 8.37 -10.08
N THR A 106 5.50 8.61 -9.70
CA THR A 106 6.16 7.86 -8.64
C THR A 106 5.46 8.13 -7.31
N SER A 107 5.21 7.08 -6.52
CA SER A 107 4.68 7.27 -5.17
C SER A 107 5.69 8.03 -4.32
N THR A 108 5.23 9.05 -3.62
CA THR A 108 5.99 9.79 -2.61
C THR A 108 5.94 9.11 -1.23
N ALA A 109 5.09 8.08 -1.07
CA ALA A 109 5.02 7.34 0.19
C ALA A 109 6.29 6.50 0.41
N PRO A 110 6.81 6.43 1.65
CA PRO A 110 7.95 5.57 1.95
C PRO A 110 7.64 4.11 1.57
N PRO A 111 8.63 3.35 1.07
CA PRO A 111 8.40 1.98 0.63
C PRO A 111 7.80 1.18 1.79
N THR A 112 6.57 0.70 1.60
CA THR A 112 5.95 -0.19 2.57
C THR A 112 6.80 -1.46 2.62
N GLN A 113 7.33 -1.82 3.78
CA GLN A 113 7.95 -3.14 3.93
C GLN A 113 6.91 -4.17 3.47
N SER A 114 7.25 -4.96 2.44
CA SER A 114 6.32 -5.93 1.88
C SER A 114 5.74 -6.76 3.03
N PHE A 115 4.41 -6.79 3.13
CA PHE A 115 3.66 -7.57 4.12
C PHE A 115 4.22 -8.98 4.33
N PHE A 116 4.69 -9.60 3.25
CA PHE A 116 5.39 -10.89 3.24
C PHE A 116 6.65 -10.93 4.13
N ARG A 117 7.47 -9.89 4.25
CA ARG A 117 8.65 -9.91 5.14
C ARG A 117 8.27 -9.89 6.63
N LEU A 118 7.22 -9.15 6.99
CA LEU A 118 6.77 -9.05 8.38
C LEU A 118 6.06 -10.32 8.83
N PHE A 119 5.23 -10.90 7.96
CA PHE A 119 4.52 -12.15 8.27
C PHE A 119 5.44 -13.37 8.23
N PHE A 120 6.30 -13.50 7.22
CA PHE A 120 7.13 -14.71 7.07
C PHE A 120 8.33 -14.74 8.00
N GLY A 121 8.86 -13.60 8.45
CA GLY A 121 9.95 -13.58 9.44
C GLY A 121 9.52 -14.21 10.77
N GLU A 122 8.39 -13.77 11.30
CA GLU A 122 7.86 -14.26 12.58
C GLU A 122 7.35 -15.70 12.50
N VAL A 123 6.63 -16.04 11.42
CA VAL A 123 6.14 -17.41 11.21
C VAL A 123 7.30 -18.38 10.98
N ALA A 124 8.30 -18.03 10.16
CA ALA A 124 9.45 -18.91 9.93
C ALA A 124 10.27 -19.13 11.21
N TYR A 125 10.49 -18.07 12.00
CA TYR A 125 11.19 -18.18 13.28
C TYR A 125 10.47 -19.12 14.26
N ARG A 126 9.14 -18.96 14.41
CA ARG A 126 8.33 -19.82 15.28
C ARG A 126 8.31 -21.28 14.84
N MET A 127 8.23 -21.52 13.52
CA MET A 127 8.26 -22.88 12.97
C MET A 127 9.61 -23.56 13.16
N ILE A 128 10.72 -22.84 12.93
CA ILE A 128 12.08 -23.36 13.17
C ILE A 128 12.30 -23.64 14.65
N ALA A 129 11.89 -22.73 15.54
CA ALA A 129 12.01 -22.92 16.98
C ALA A 129 11.22 -24.14 17.46
N ALA A 130 9.97 -24.32 16.99
CA ALA A 130 9.15 -25.49 17.31
C ALA A 130 9.78 -26.79 16.81
N LEU A 131 10.36 -26.80 15.60
CA LEU A 131 11.07 -27.94 15.04
C LEU A 131 12.30 -28.30 15.90
N VAL A 132 13.09 -27.30 16.29
CA VAL A 132 14.27 -27.50 17.15
C VAL A 132 13.87 -28.08 18.50
N VAL A 133 12.85 -27.53 19.15
CA VAL A 133 12.33 -28.05 20.43
C VAL A 133 11.85 -29.49 20.26
N MET A 134 11.09 -29.79 19.21
CA MET A 134 10.61 -31.14 18.93
C MET A 134 11.77 -32.13 18.73
N VAL A 135 12.80 -31.76 17.97
CA VAL A 135 14.00 -32.59 17.77
C VAL A 135 14.71 -32.83 19.11
N VAL A 136 14.89 -31.79 19.93
CA VAL A 136 15.50 -31.92 21.27
C VAL A 136 14.70 -32.88 22.14
N VAL A 137 13.37 -32.74 22.17
CA VAL A 137 12.49 -33.64 22.93
C VAL A 137 12.61 -35.08 22.44
N VAL A 138 12.61 -35.31 21.13
CA VAL A 138 12.75 -36.65 20.54
C VAL A 138 14.12 -37.27 20.87
N VAL A 139 15.20 -36.49 20.77
CA VAL A 139 16.56 -36.95 21.08
C VAL A 139 16.68 -37.27 22.58
N VAL A 140 16.23 -36.38 23.46
CA VAL A 140 16.24 -36.60 24.91
C VAL A 140 15.42 -37.84 25.27
N HIS A 141 14.21 -37.98 24.72
CA HIS A 141 13.38 -39.16 24.94
C HIS A 141 14.06 -40.45 24.46
N SER A 142 14.68 -40.41 23.27
CA SER A 142 15.42 -41.55 22.71
C SER A 142 16.61 -41.94 23.58
N VAL A 143 17.36 -40.97 24.11
CA VAL A 143 18.52 -41.22 24.99
C VAL A 143 18.08 -41.74 26.35
N LEU A 144 17.04 -41.16 26.96
CA LEU A 144 16.47 -41.61 28.24
C LEU A 144 15.91 -43.03 28.15
N ARG A 145 15.39 -43.43 26.98
CA ARG A 145 14.93 -44.80 26.74
C ARG A 145 16.07 -45.80 26.53
N HIS A 146 17.31 -45.37 26.30
CA HIS A 146 18.40 -46.29 25.99
C HIS A 146 19.39 -46.58 27.11
N GLU A 147 19.73 -45.69 28.04
CA GLU A 147 20.41 -46.11 29.28
C GLU A 147 20.16 -45.12 30.45
N THR A 148 19.66 -45.63 31.57
CA THR A 148 19.49 -44.86 32.80
C THR A 148 20.79 -44.85 33.61
N THR A 149 21.54 -43.75 33.54
CA THR A 149 22.44 -43.35 34.64
C THR A 149 21.97 -42.02 35.24
N PRO A 150 22.03 -41.85 36.58
CA PRO A 150 21.45 -40.69 37.28
C PRO A 150 22.07 -39.34 36.89
N ALA A 151 23.26 -39.34 36.28
CA ALA A 151 23.89 -38.14 35.73
C ALA A 151 23.15 -37.57 34.50
N ILE A 152 22.47 -38.42 33.71
CA ILE A 152 21.73 -38.01 32.49
C ILE A 152 20.40 -37.34 32.87
N ALA A 153 19.78 -37.76 33.98
CA ALA A 153 18.58 -37.13 34.51
C ALA A 153 18.82 -35.66 34.94
N LEU A 154 20.00 -35.36 35.48
CA LEU A 154 20.39 -33.99 35.86
C LEU A 154 20.65 -33.09 34.64
N LEU A 155 21.16 -33.65 33.54
CA LEU A 155 21.32 -32.91 32.27
C LEU A 155 19.97 -32.61 31.59
N GLY A 156 19.00 -33.54 31.70
CA GLY A 156 17.65 -33.35 31.18
C GLY A 156 16.88 -32.22 31.88
N THR A 157 17.04 -32.07 33.21
CA THR A 157 16.40 -30.98 33.96
C THR A 157 17.02 -29.62 33.64
N VAL A 158 18.34 -29.56 33.42
CA VAL A 158 19.01 -28.33 32.97
C VAL A 158 18.53 -27.94 31.57
N GLY A 159 18.39 -28.90 30.65
CA GLY A 159 17.85 -28.66 29.31
C GLY A 159 16.41 -28.13 29.33
N ALA A 160 15.55 -28.72 30.16
CA ALA A 160 14.18 -28.25 30.34
C ALA A 160 14.13 -26.83 30.95
N ALA A 161 14.98 -26.55 31.95
CA ALA A 161 15.07 -25.23 32.56
C ALA A 161 15.55 -24.16 31.55
N VAL A 162 16.56 -24.47 30.74
CA VAL A 162 17.03 -23.57 29.67
C VAL A 162 15.94 -23.35 28.61
N GLY A 163 15.21 -24.40 28.22
CA GLY A 163 14.08 -24.30 27.31
C GLY A 163 12.96 -23.38 27.84
N ILE A 164 12.63 -23.50 29.13
CA ILE A 164 11.64 -22.64 29.80
C ILE A 164 12.12 -21.19 29.88
N ILE A 165 13.41 -20.97 30.20
CA ILE A 165 14.00 -19.61 30.27
C ILE A 165 13.99 -18.94 28.89
N LEU A 166 14.37 -19.66 27.83
CA LEU A 166 14.33 -19.12 26.47
C LEU A 166 12.89 -18.84 26.01
N ALA A 167 11.94 -19.70 26.34
CA ALA A 167 10.52 -19.47 26.08
C ALA A 167 10.00 -18.23 26.83
N ALA A 168 10.38 -18.04 28.09
CA ALA A 168 10.00 -16.88 28.90
C ALA A 168 10.62 -15.57 28.38
N VAL A 169 11.88 -15.60 27.92
CA VAL A 169 12.54 -14.43 27.30
C VAL A 169 11.87 -14.06 25.98
N ALA A 170 11.50 -15.05 25.16
CA ALA A 170 10.75 -14.83 23.92
C ALA A 170 9.36 -14.21 24.19
N LEU A 171 8.68 -14.66 25.25
CA LEU A 171 7.40 -14.08 25.68
C LEU A 171 7.54 -12.64 26.19
N LYS A 172 8.60 -12.33 26.95
CA LYS A 172 8.84 -10.99 27.51
C LYS A 172 9.25 -9.95 26.45
N GLY A 173 9.99 -10.36 25.42
CA GLY A 173 10.35 -9.52 24.28
C GLY A 173 9.14 -9.02 23.46
N SER A 174 8.01 -9.74 23.54
CA SER A 174 6.74 -9.37 22.90
C SER A 174 5.98 -8.25 23.64
N PHE A 175 6.27 -8.00 24.91
CA PHE A 175 5.53 -7.02 25.74
C PHE A 175 6.23 -5.66 25.88
N LEU A 176 7.51 -5.53 25.54
CA LEU A 176 8.25 -4.25 25.61
C LEU A 176 8.12 -3.37 24.34
N LYS A 177 7.27 -3.76 23.37
CA LYS A 177 6.99 -2.99 22.15
C LYS A 177 5.59 -2.34 22.14
N SER A 178 4.93 -2.26 23.29
CA SER A 178 3.70 -1.48 23.49
C SER A 178 4.00 -0.13 24.12
#